data_AF-A0A3A6FVP1-F1
#
_entry.id   AF-A0A3A6FVP1-F1
#
_cell.length_a   1.000
_cell.length_b   1.000
_cell.length_c   1.000
_cell.angle_alpha   90.00
_cell.angle_beta   90.00
_cell.angle_gamma   90.00
#
_symmetry.space_group_name_H-M   'P 1'
#
loop_
_entity.id
_entity.type
_entity.pdbx_description
1 polymer ?
#
loop_
_entity_poly.entity_id
_entity_poly.type
_entity_poly.pdbx_seq_one_letter_code
_entity_poly.pdbx_strand_id
1 'polypeptide(L)' 'MFHKEKLTTTPYQKVLNLLSFLLFLGLFLYPVLIWSKIPNEIPTHYNFAGETDAFGSKSSLRTAAFCRSFSRYLERSC' A
#
# COMPACT_ATOMS: atom_id res chain seq x y z
N MET A 1 5.31 30.98 -12.37
CA MET A 1 5.33 30.39 -13.73
C MET A 1 6.26 29.18 -13.71
N PHE A 2 5.73 27.97 -13.54
CA PHE A 2 6.53 26.74 -13.51
C PHE A 2 7.01 26.42 -14.93
N HIS A 3 8.32 26.51 -15.15
CA HIS A 3 8.92 26.09 -16.40
C HIS A 3 8.93 24.55 -16.44
N LYS A 4 8.21 23.96 -17.39
CA LYS A 4 8.30 22.53 -17.67
C LYS A 4 9.58 22.28 -18.46
N GLU A 5 10.66 21.97 -17.76
CA GLU A 5 11.85 21.45 -18.39
C GLU A 5 11.54 20.07 -19.01
N LYS A 6 11.81 19.93 -20.31
CA LYS A 6 11.56 18.69 -21.04
C LYS A 6 12.70 17.73 -20.76
N LEU A 7 12.58 16.94 -19.70
CA LEU A 7 13.58 15.95 -19.31
C LEU A 7 13.70 14.86 -20.39
N THR A 8 14.85 14.79 -21.06
CA THR A 8 15.18 13.71 -21.99
C THR A 8 15.30 12.41 -21.19
N THR A 9 14.29 11.55 -21.31
CA THR A 9 14.27 10.27 -20.59
C THR A 9 15.27 9.29 -21.21
N THR A 10 16.28 8.90 -20.44
CA THR A 10 17.21 7.84 -20.85
C THR A 10 16.49 6.49 -20.88
N PRO A 11 16.94 5.53 -21.70
CA PRO A 11 16.36 4.18 -21.72
C PRO A 11 16.40 3.52 -20.32
N TYR A 12 17.47 3.76 -19.56
CA TYR A 12 17.61 3.34 -18.17
C TYR A 12 16.45 3.86 -17.29
N GLN A 13 16.13 5.14 -17.40
CA GLN A 13 15.06 5.74 -16.61
C GLN A 13 13.67 5.19 -16.99
N LYS A 14 13.44 4.86 -18.26
CA LYS A 14 12.19 4.21 -18.69
C LYS A 14 12.05 2.81 -18.07
N VAL A 15 13.13 2.03 -18.04
CA VAL A 15 13.14 0.70 -17.42
C VAL A 15 12.87 0.79 -15.92
N LEU A 16 13.56 1.68 -15.21
CA LEU A 16 13.34 1.88 -13.77
C LEU A 16 11.91 2.36 -13.46
N ASN A 17 11.35 3.27 -14.26
CA ASN A 17 9.98 3.72 -14.09
C ASN A 17 8.98 2.58 -14.31
N LEU A 18 9.20 1.74 -15.32
CA LEU A 18 8.35 0.57 -15.56
C LEU A 18 8.43 -0.44 -14.41
N LEU A 19 9.63 -0.77 -13.95
CA LEU A 19 9.84 -1.65 -12.81
C LEU A 19 9.18 -1.11 -11.54
N SER A 20 9.36 0.19 -11.27
CA SER A 20 8.74 0.85 -10.12
C SER A 20 7.22 0.80 -10.19
N PHE A 21 6.65 1.03 -11.37
CA PHE A 21 5.22 0.93 -11.60
C PHE A 21 4.71 -0.51 -11.40
N LEU A 22 5.42 -1.51 -11.91
CA LEU A 22 5.06 -2.91 -11.74
C LEU A 22 5.13 -3.35 -10.26
N LEU A 23 6.16 -2.95 -9.52
CA LEU A 23 6.27 -3.21 -8.09
C LEU A 23 5.15 -2.53 -7.29
N PHE A 24 4.86 -1.26 -7.62
CA PHE A 24 3.76 -0.53 -7.01
C PHE A 24 2.42 -1.20 -7.27
N LEU A 25 2.16 -1.61 -8.52
CA LEU A 25 0.96 -2.35 -8.88
C LEU A 25 0.90 -3.72 -8.16
N GLY A 26 2.03 -4.41 -8.08
CA GLY A 26 2.17 -5.68 -7.37
C GLY A 26 1.79 -5.58 -5.89
N LEU A 27 2.08 -4.46 -5.22
CA LEU A 27 1.70 -4.22 -3.83
C LEU A 27 0.18 -4.29 -3.60
N PHE A 28 -0.62 -3.85 -4.58
CA PHE A 28 -2.08 -3.91 -4.52
C PHE A 28 -2.63 -5.25 -5.03
N LEU A 29 -2.07 -5.78 -6.12
CA LEU A 29 -2.54 -7.03 -6.72
C LEU A 29 -2.26 -8.24 -5.83
N TYR A 30 -1.10 -8.29 -5.18
CA TYR A 30 -0.70 -9.45 -4.39
C TYR A 30 -1.71 -9.79 -3.27
N PRO A 31 -2.10 -8.85 -2.37
CA PRO A 31 -3.11 -9.12 -1.35
C PRO A 31 -4.48 -9.55 -1.90
N VAL A 32 -4.85 -9.07 -3.09
CA VAL A 32 -6.10 -9.44 -3.76
C VAL A 32 -6.03 -10.90 -4.25
N LEU A 33 -4.92 -11.31 -4.85
CA LEU A 33 -4.72 -12.66 -5.37
C LEU A 33 -4.64 -13.71 -4.26
N ILE A 34 -3.98 -13.39 -3.15
CA ILE A 34 -3.86 -14.31 -2.01
C ILE A 34 -5.02 -14.15 -1.01
N TRP A 35 -6.02 -13.31 -1.30
CA TRP A 35 -7.05 -12.95 -0.32
C TRP A 35 -7.70 -14.19 0.27
N SER A 36 -8.05 -15.21 -0.50
CA SER A 36 -8.67 -16.45 0.00
C SER A 36 -7.78 -17.24 0.98
N LYS A 37 -6.46 -17.07 0.92
CA LYS A 37 -5.49 -17.81 1.74
C LYS A 37 -5.14 -17.11 3.06
N ILE A 38 -5.44 -15.82 3.19
CA ILE A 38 -5.17 -15.08 4.43
C ILE A 38 -6.15 -15.55 5.52
N PRO A 39 -5.68 -15.93 6.72
CA PRO A 39 -6.55 -16.31 7.84
C PRO A 39 -7.47 -15.15 8.26
N ASN A 40 -8.59 -15.47 8.91
CA ASN A 40 -9.56 -14.44 9.33
C ASN A 40 -9.00 -13.47 10.38
N GLU A 41 -7.97 -13.90 11.09
CA GLU A 41 -7.29 -13.17 12.15
C GLU A 41 -5.79 -13.10 11.83
N ILE A 42 -5.22 -11.90 11.90
CA ILE A 42 -3.82 -11.61 11.58
C ILE A 42 -3.15 -10.89 12.75
N PRO A 43 -1.87 -11.16 13.03
CA PRO A 43 -1.11 -10.43 14.04
C PRO A 43 -1.01 -8.95 13.67
N THR A 44 -1.37 -8.07 14.59
CA THR A 44 -1.34 -6.61 14.39
C THR A 44 -0.30 -5.91 15.25
N HIS A 45 0.15 -6.55 16.33
CA HIS A 45 1.18 -6.03 17.21
C HIS A 45 2.09 -7.18 17.66
N TYR A 46 3.35 -6.84 17.87
CA TYR A 46 4.36 -7.74 18.42
C TYR A 46 5.00 -7.05 19.62
N ASN A 47 5.17 -7.78 20.71
CA ASN A 47 5.82 -7.28 21.90
C ASN A 47 7.36 -7.15 21.71
N PHE A 48 8.06 -6.65 22.72
CA PHE A 48 9.52 -6.51 22.70
C PHE A 48 10.28 -7.85 22.59
N ALA A 49 9.64 -8.97 22.94
CA ALA A 49 10.20 -10.31 22.78
C ALA A 49 9.96 -10.89 21.37
N GLY A 50 9.24 -10.17 20.50
CA GLY A 50 8.89 -10.62 19.15
C GLY A 50 7.69 -11.56 19.10
N GLU A 51 6.96 -11.72 20.20
CA GLU A 51 5.74 -12.53 20.25
C GLU A 51 4.53 -11.70 19.86
N THR A 52 3.55 -12.31 19.19
CA THR A 52 2.29 -11.66 18.89
C THR A 52 1.45 -11.51 20.15
N ASP A 53 1.14 -10.28 20.53
CA ASP A 53 0.31 -9.94 21.69
C ASP A 53 -1.02 -9.28 21.29
N ALA A 54 -1.21 -8.94 20.00
CA ALA A 54 -2.49 -8.48 19.48
C ALA A 54 -2.78 -9.03 18.09
N PHE A 55 -4.06 -9.34 17.88
CA PHE A 55 -4.59 -9.84 16.63
C PHE A 55 -5.77 -8.97 16.16
N GLY A 56 -5.94 -8.90 14.84
CA GLY A 56 -7.02 -8.13 14.21
C GLY A 56 -7.66 -8.89 13.06
N SER A 57 -8.87 -8.50 12.69
CA SER A 57 -9.58 -9.13 11.58
C SER A 57 -8.90 -8.83 10.24
N LYS A 58 -8.85 -9.81 9.35
CA LYS A 58 -8.38 -9.64 7.97
C LYS A 58 -9.16 -8.56 7.20
N SER A 59 -10.41 -8.28 7.57
CA SER A 59 -11.18 -7.18 6.99
C SER A 59 -10.57 -5.80 7.29
N SER A 60 -9.79 -5.66 8.36
CA SER A 60 -8.99 -4.46 8.64
C SER A 60 -8.06 -4.08 7.47
N LEU A 61 -7.52 -5.06 6.72
CA LEU A 61 -6.71 -4.82 5.52
C LEU A 61 -7.49 -4.06 4.43
N ARG A 62 -8.79 -4.34 4.29
CA ARG A 62 -9.66 -3.70 3.29
C ARG A 62 -9.99 -2.26 3.68
N THR A 63 -10.32 -2.05 4.95
CA THR A 63 -10.69 -0.74 5.50
C THR A 63 -9.47 0.18 5.57
N ALA A 64 -8.29 -0.35 5.88
CA ALA A 64 -7.04 0.41 5.96
C ALA A 64 -6.65 1.11 4.65
N ALA A 65 -6.80 0.43 3.51
CA ALA A 65 -6.38 0.97 2.21
C ALA A 65 -7.42 1.92 1.61
N PHE A 66 -8.72 1.58 1.73
CA PHE A 66 -9.80 2.36 1.12
C PHE A 66 -10.32 3.46 2.05
N CYS A 67 -10.52 3.14 3.33
CA CYS A 67 -11.15 4.06 4.29
C CYS A 67 -10.15 5.08 4.86
N ARG A 68 -8.85 4.77 5.03
CA ARG A 68 -7.92 5.80 5.56
C ARG A 68 -7.62 6.94 4.58
N SER A 69 -7.78 6.73 3.28
CA SER A 69 -7.67 7.80 2.28
C SER A 69 -8.96 8.61 2.21
N PHE A 70 -10.11 7.96 2.36
CA PHE A 70 -11.42 8.62 2.37
C PHE A 70 -11.71 9.35 3.69
N SER A 71 -11.43 8.73 4.85
CA SER A 71 -11.56 9.33 6.19
C SER A 71 -10.64 10.53 6.36
N ARG A 72 -9.37 10.45 5.91
CA ARG A 72 -8.47 11.61 5.94
C ARG A 72 -8.84 12.71 4.94
N TYR A 73 -9.60 12.40 3.89
CA TYR A 73 -10.17 13.41 3.00
C TYR A 73 -11.36 14.12 3.65
N LEU A 74 -12.21 13.37 4.36
CA LEU A 74 -13.35 13.92 5.11
C LEU A 74 -12.91 14.73 6.34
N GLU A 75 -11.93 14.26 7.11
CA GLU A 75 -11.37 14.97 8.27
C GLU A 75 -10.64 16.27 7.91
N ARG A 76 -10.19 16.42 6.65
CA ARG A 76 -9.45 17.60 6.17
C ARG A 76 -10.35 18.58 5.41
N SER A 77 -11.62 18.24 5.27
CA SER A 77 -12.66 19.04 4.61
C SER A 77 -13.64 19.67 5.62
N CYS A 78 -13.31 19.63 6.92
CA CYS A 78 -13.96 20.39 7.98
C CYS A 78 -12.99 21.42 8.57
#